data_AF-A0A067KBA8-F1
#
_entry.id   AF-A0A067KBA8-F1
#
_cell.length_a   1.000
_cell.length_b   1.000
_cell.length_c   1.000
_cell.angle_alpha   90.00
_cell.angle_beta   90.00
_cell.angle_gamma   90.00
#
_symmetry.space_group_name_H-M   'P 1'
#
loop_
_entity.id
_entity.type
_entity.pdbx_description
1 polymer ?
#
loop_
_entity_poly.entity_id
_entity_poly.type
_entity_poly.pdbx_seq_one_letter_code
_entity_poly.pdbx_strand_id
1 'polypeptide(L)'
;MTTGVEGTPLDFGAGHLNPNKAMDPGLVYDIQLEDYINYLCALNYTSQQIKIISGTLNFTCKYASLDLNYPSFMVILNKTNTTTSTFKRVLLNVADTASVYKAVVEVPPGMKAVVQPTTVSFMGKYSKAEFNLTVEINLEVDSVGPESDYSGNYGFLSWYEVNGTRVVRSPIVSGIASARNP
;
A
#
# COMPACT_ATOMS: atom_id res chain seq x y z
N MET A 1 -14.22 -12.92 26.17
CA MET A 1 -13.03 -13.77 25.98
C MET A 1 -12.26 -13.19 24.82
N THR A 2 -11.05 -12.66 25.04
CA THR A 2 -10.13 -12.32 23.96
C THR A 2 -9.53 -13.62 23.45
N THR A 3 -9.60 -13.90 22.15
CA THR A 3 -9.06 -15.14 21.56
C THR A 3 -7.53 -15.24 21.69
N GLY A 4 -6.84 -14.16 22.07
CA GLY A 4 -5.38 -14.12 22.24
C GLY A 4 -4.62 -14.10 20.91
N VAL A 5 -5.32 -14.14 19.78
CA VAL A 5 -4.75 -14.04 18.44
C VAL A 5 -4.38 -12.58 18.16
N GLU A 6 -3.15 -12.36 17.69
CA GLU A 6 -2.72 -11.03 17.25
C GLU A 6 -3.55 -10.57 16.05
N GLY A 7 -4.03 -9.33 16.08
CA GLY A 7 -4.75 -8.77 14.94
C GLY A 7 -3.81 -8.52 13.76
N THR A 8 -4.39 -8.55 12.58
CA THR A 8 -3.71 -8.31 11.31
C THR A 8 -4.01 -6.91 10.77
N PRO A 9 -3.29 -6.44 9.74
CA PRO A 9 -3.68 -5.21 9.05
C PRO A 9 -5.06 -5.27 8.37
N LEU A 10 -5.69 -6.45 8.22
CA LEU A 10 -7.09 -6.52 7.79
C LEU A 10 -8.07 -6.14 8.92
N ASP A 11 -7.67 -6.32 10.17
CA ASP A 11 -8.49 -5.99 11.34
C ASP A 11 -8.40 -4.51 11.69
N PHE A 12 -7.20 -3.91 11.60
CA PHE A 12 -6.94 -2.55 12.08
C PHE A 12 -6.14 -1.65 11.12
N GLY A 13 -5.91 -2.08 9.88
CA GLY A 13 -5.17 -1.29 8.89
C GLY A 13 -3.71 -1.04 9.29
N ALA A 14 -3.29 0.22 9.26
CA ALA A 14 -1.92 0.63 9.62
C ALA A 14 -1.62 0.51 11.13
N GLY A 15 -2.64 0.31 11.97
CA GLY A 15 -2.54 0.23 13.42
C GLY A 15 -3.26 1.36 14.14
N HIS A 16 -3.07 1.42 15.46
CA HIS A 16 -3.69 2.44 16.31
C HIS A 16 -3.13 3.84 16.01
N LEU A 17 -4.01 4.84 16.01
CA LEU A 17 -3.63 6.23 15.76
C LEU A 17 -2.59 6.74 16.76
N ASN A 18 -1.58 7.45 16.26
CA ASN A 18 -0.65 8.26 17.05
C ASN A 18 -0.75 9.72 16.60
N PRO A 19 -1.55 10.56 17.28
CA PRO A 19 -1.80 11.94 16.85
C PRO A 19 -0.53 12.78 16.79
N ASN A 20 0.37 12.62 17.78
CA ASN A 20 1.59 13.41 17.86
C ASN A 20 2.53 13.14 16.68
N LYS A 21 2.66 11.87 16.27
CA LYS A 21 3.44 11.51 15.07
C LYS A 21 2.72 11.93 13.79
N ALA A 22 1.39 11.91 13.76
CA ALA A 22 0.61 12.30 12.58
C ALA A 22 0.69 13.80 12.26
N MET A 23 1.01 14.66 13.24
CA MET A 23 1.20 16.10 13.00
C MET A 23 2.47 16.40 12.17
N ASP A 24 3.47 15.53 12.23
CA ASP A 24 4.71 15.67 11.45
C ASP A 24 5.14 14.30 10.89
N PRO A 25 4.46 13.82 9.83
CA PRO A 25 4.72 12.50 9.28
C PRO A 25 6.00 12.45 8.43
N GLY A 26 6.57 13.60 8.04
CA GLY A 26 7.70 13.70 7.10
C GLY A 26 7.29 13.47 5.65
N LEU A 27 6.79 12.28 5.33
CA LEU A 27 6.32 11.94 3.98
C LEU A 27 4.84 11.59 3.97
N VAL A 28 4.18 11.89 2.86
CA VAL A 28 2.79 11.49 2.58
C VAL A 28 2.68 10.85 1.21
N TYR A 29 1.68 9.97 1.06
CA TYR A 29 1.23 9.46 -0.23
C TYR A 29 0.10 10.37 -0.71
N ASP A 30 0.47 11.42 -1.44
CA ASP A 30 -0.49 12.43 -1.91
C ASP A 30 -1.33 11.89 -3.06
N ILE A 31 -2.60 12.31 -3.12
CA ILE A 31 -3.59 11.81 -4.09
C ILE A 31 -4.63 12.90 -4.40
N GLN A 32 -5.05 12.96 -5.66
CA GLN A 32 -6.00 13.96 -6.17
C GLN A 32 -7.27 13.31 -6.73
N LEU A 33 -8.30 14.11 -6.98
CA LEU A 33 -9.59 13.63 -7.51
C LEU A 33 -9.41 12.89 -8.83
N GLU A 34 -8.50 13.37 -9.68
CA GLU A 34 -8.16 12.79 -10.97
C GLU A 34 -7.62 11.36 -10.84
N ASP A 35 -6.86 11.06 -9.78
CA ASP A 35 -6.34 9.72 -9.51
C ASP A 35 -7.48 8.73 -9.22
N TYR A 36 -8.47 9.15 -8.44
CA TYR A 36 -9.68 8.36 -8.19
C TYR A 36 -10.51 8.14 -9.45
N ILE A 37 -10.63 9.17 -10.30
CA ILE A 37 -11.32 9.03 -11.59
C ILE A 37 -10.59 8.02 -12.48
N ASN A 38 -9.27 8.12 -12.60
CA ASN A 38 -8.45 7.18 -13.37
C ASN A 38 -8.58 5.75 -12.83
N TYR A 39 -8.69 5.60 -11.50
CA TYR A 39 -8.94 4.31 -10.86
C TYR A 39 -10.32 3.73 -11.19
N LEU A 40 -11.38 4.53 -11.11
CA LEU A 40 -12.73 4.10 -11.51
C LEU A 40 -12.80 3.74 -12.99
N CYS A 41 -12.13 4.49 -13.86
CA CYS A 41 -11.99 4.16 -15.27
C CYS A 41 -11.34 2.77 -15.47
N ALA A 42 -10.27 2.48 -14.73
CA ALA A 42 -9.57 1.19 -14.83
C ALA A 42 -10.37 0.02 -14.25
N LEU A 43 -11.31 0.29 -13.34
CA LEU A 43 -12.30 -0.68 -12.87
C LEU A 43 -13.47 -0.90 -13.85
N ASN A 44 -13.43 -0.29 -15.04
CA ASN A 44 -14.47 -0.38 -16.07
C ASN A 44 -15.84 0.19 -15.63
N TYR A 45 -15.85 1.19 -14.75
CA TYR A 45 -17.08 1.93 -14.45
C TYR A 45 -17.53 2.69 -15.71
N THR A 46 -18.84 2.70 -15.94
CA THR A 46 -19.41 3.47 -17.05
C THR A 46 -19.29 4.97 -16.77
N SER A 47 -19.30 5.78 -17.83
CA SER A 47 -19.22 7.23 -17.70
C SER A 47 -20.34 7.81 -16.82
N GLN A 48 -21.53 7.19 -16.82
CA GLN A 48 -22.64 7.61 -15.96
C GLN A 48 -22.37 7.32 -14.48
N GLN A 49 -21.82 6.14 -14.16
CA GLN A 49 -21.45 5.80 -12.78
C GLN A 49 -20.34 6.71 -12.27
N ILE A 50 -19.32 7.00 -13.09
CA ILE A 50 -18.23 7.91 -12.71
C ILE A 50 -18.77 9.32 -12.42
N LYS A 51 -19.70 9.85 -13.22
CA LYS A 51 -20.34 11.16 -12.95
C LYS A 51 -21.07 11.18 -11.61
N ILE A 52 -21.80 10.12 -11.30
CA ILE A 52 -22.55 10.00 -10.04
C ILE A 52 -21.58 9.95 -8.86
N ILE A 53 -20.49 9.17 -8.96
CA ILE A 53 -19.53 8.99 -7.87
C ILE A 53 -18.66 10.24 -7.66
N SER A 54 -18.15 10.82 -8.75
CA SER A 54 -17.17 11.93 -8.69
C SER A 54 -17.82 13.30 -8.59
N GLY A 55 -19.09 13.45 -8.96
CA GLY A 55 -19.77 14.74 -9.05
C GLY A 55 -19.28 15.65 -10.19
N THR A 56 -18.31 15.21 -11.01
CA THR A 56 -17.84 15.99 -12.17
C THR A 56 -18.45 15.51 -13.48
N LEU A 57 -18.80 16.46 -14.35
CA LEU A 57 -19.27 16.19 -15.71
C LEU A 57 -18.12 16.09 -16.72
N ASN A 58 -16.98 16.70 -16.41
CA ASN A 58 -15.81 16.79 -17.29
C ASN A 58 -14.68 15.95 -16.71
N PHE A 59 -14.42 14.80 -17.34
CA PHE A 59 -13.29 13.95 -17.04
C PHE A 59 -12.83 13.18 -18.27
N THR A 60 -11.67 12.55 -18.17
CA THR A 60 -11.11 11.67 -19.21
C THR A 60 -10.60 10.38 -18.57
N CYS A 61 -10.72 9.27 -19.29
CA CYS A 61 -10.14 7.98 -18.89
C CYS A 61 -8.80 7.69 -19.59
N LYS A 62 -8.13 8.73 -20.14
CA LYS A 62 -6.87 8.58 -20.88
C LYS A 62 -5.74 7.95 -20.05
N TYR A 63 -5.74 8.17 -18.74
CA TYR A 63 -4.69 7.73 -17.82
C TYR A 63 -5.19 6.70 -16.80
N ALA A 64 -6.17 5.88 -17.21
CA ALA A 64 -6.75 4.85 -16.35
C ALA A 64 -5.67 3.91 -15.76
N SER A 65 -5.68 3.73 -14.44
CA SER A 65 -4.74 2.88 -13.71
C SER A 65 -5.38 2.29 -12.47
N LEU A 66 -5.16 0.99 -12.20
CA LEU A 66 -5.54 0.36 -10.93
C LEU A 66 -4.55 0.65 -9.80
N ASP A 67 -3.43 1.31 -10.09
CA ASP A 67 -2.33 1.51 -9.16
C ASP A 67 -2.43 2.89 -8.48
N LEU A 68 -3.33 2.97 -7.51
CA LEU A 68 -3.57 4.17 -6.71
C LEU A 68 -2.37 4.47 -5.79
N ASN A 69 -2.03 5.75 -5.58
CA ASN A 69 -0.96 6.16 -4.66
C ASN A 69 -1.39 6.03 -3.18
N TYR A 70 -1.70 4.81 -2.75
CA TYR A 70 -2.30 4.52 -1.45
C TYR A 70 -1.24 4.05 -0.43
N PRO A 71 -1.34 4.40 0.88
CA PRO A 71 -0.33 4.12 1.91
C PRO A 71 -0.34 2.65 2.41
N SER A 72 -0.81 1.72 1.60
CA SER A 72 -0.82 0.28 1.90
C SER A 72 -0.78 -0.54 0.61
N PHE A 73 -0.45 -1.82 0.75
CA PHE A 73 -0.28 -2.74 -0.36
C PHE A 73 -1.07 -4.02 -0.10
N MET A 74 -1.89 -4.42 -1.08
CA MET A 74 -2.67 -5.64 -1.02
C MET A 74 -2.38 -6.50 -2.23
N VAL A 75 -1.97 -7.75 -1.99
CA VAL A 75 -1.70 -8.75 -3.01
C VAL A 75 -2.80 -9.81 -2.95
N ILE A 76 -3.59 -9.92 -4.00
CA ILE A 76 -4.68 -10.89 -4.06
C ILE A 76 -4.25 -12.12 -4.86
N LEU A 77 -4.34 -13.29 -4.26
CA LEU A 77 -4.13 -14.57 -4.91
C LEU A 77 -5.45 -15.05 -5.51
N ASN A 78 -5.49 -15.25 -6.82
CA ASN A 78 -6.70 -15.68 -7.52
C ASN A 78 -6.57 -17.13 -7.98
N LYS A 79 -7.04 -18.07 -7.15
CA LYS A 79 -6.96 -19.52 -7.40
C LYS A 79 -5.53 -20.02 -7.67
N THR A 80 -4.53 -19.36 -7.08
CA THR A 80 -3.11 -19.74 -7.14
C THR A 80 -2.51 -19.70 -5.75
N ASN A 81 -1.45 -20.49 -5.52
CA ASN A 81 -0.66 -20.45 -4.28
C ASN A 81 0.53 -19.49 -4.38
N THR A 82 0.83 -19.01 -5.58
CA THR A 82 1.90 -18.08 -5.86
C THR A 82 1.39 -16.90 -6.69
N THR A 83 1.93 -15.71 -6.44
CA THR A 83 1.65 -14.52 -7.26
C THR A 83 2.75 -13.48 -7.06
N THR A 84 2.91 -12.60 -8.06
CA THR A 84 3.78 -11.44 -7.98
C THR A 84 3.00 -10.20 -8.35
N SER A 85 3.15 -9.13 -7.59
CA SER A 85 2.55 -7.82 -7.87
C SER A 85 3.58 -6.72 -7.68
N THR A 86 3.56 -5.73 -8.57
CA THR A 86 4.41 -4.54 -8.45
C THR A 86 3.52 -3.32 -8.31
N PHE A 87 3.83 -2.50 -7.30
CA PHE A 87 3.12 -1.28 -6.95
C PHE A 87 4.04 -0.08 -7.14
N LYS A 88 3.61 0.91 -7.91
CA LYS A 88 4.27 2.20 -8.03
C LYS A 88 3.68 3.17 -7.01
N ARG A 89 4.54 3.85 -6.27
CA ARG A 89 4.13 4.90 -5.33
C ARG A 89 4.96 6.16 -5.51
N VAL A 90 4.36 7.28 -5.15
CA VAL A 90 4.99 8.59 -5.14
C VAL A 90 4.89 9.16 -3.73
N LEU A 91 6.04 9.36 -3.10
CA LEU A 91 6.15 10.00 -1.80
C LEU A 91 6.31 11.51 -2.02
N LEU A 92 5.62 12.29 -1.20
CA LEU A 92 5.75 13.74 -1.12
C LEU A 92 6.35 14.10 0.23
N ASN A 93 7.44 14.87 0.24
CA ASN A 93 7.97 15.44 1.47
C ASN A 93 7.09 16.61 1.93
N VAL A 94 6.59 16.56 3.15
CA VAL A 94 5.81 17.65 3.77
C VAL A 94 6.61 18.43 4.82
N ALA A 95 7.79 17.96 5.18
CA ALA A 95 8.71 18.70 6.03
C ALA A 95 9.36 19.86 5.26
N ASP A 96 9.67 20.94 5.96
CA ASP A 96 10.28 22.14 5.36
C ASP A 96 11.75 21.90 4.94
N THR A 97 12.39 20.86 5.49
CA THR A 97 13.82 20.57 5.28
C THR A 97 14.05 19.51 4.20
N ALA A 98 15.24 19.53 3.62
CA ALA A 98 15.75 18.41 2.84
C ALA A 98 15.91 17.17 3.75
N SER A 99 15.68 15.99 3.18
CA SER A 99 15.69 14.73 3.94
C SER A 99 15.97 13.55 3.04
N VAL A 100 16.59 12.51 3.61
CA VAL A 100 16.87 11.24 2.94
C VAL A 100 16.22 10.12 3.74
N TYR A 101 15.57 9.18 3.07
CA TYR A 101 14.92 8.04 3.71
C TYR A 101 15.45 6.72 3.14
N LYS A 102 15.60 5.72 4.01
CA LYS A 102 15.94 4.34 3.65
C LYS A 102 14.74 3.43 3.83
N ALA A 103 14.47 2.61 2.83
CA ALA A 103 13.43 1.58 2.89
C ALA A 103 13.91 0.38 3.71
N VAL A 104 13.07 -0.10 4.60
CA VAL A 104 13.22 -1.36 5.33
C VAL A 104 11.93 -2.15 5.15
N VAL A 105 12.06 -3.43 4.80
CA VAL A 105 10.95 -4.34 4.54
C VAL A 105 11.02 -5.47 5.56
N GLU A 106 9.93 -5.67 6.30
CA GLU A 106 9.77 -6.71 7.30
C GLU A 106 8.62 -7.63 6.87
N VAL A 107 8.94 -8.83 6.41
CA VAL A 107 7.96 -9.78 5.86
C VAL A 107 8.21 -11.20 6.40
N PRO A 108 7.16 -12.00 6.58
CA PRO A 108 7.27 -13.38 7.06
C PRO A 108 7.77 -14.33 5.96
N PRO A 109 8.09 -15.58 6.31
CA PRO A 109 8.21 -16.66 5.33
C PRO A 109 7.03 -16.71 4.36
N GLY A 110 7.29 -17.20 3.14
CA GLY A 110 6.30 -17.20 2.06
C GLY A 110 5.98 -15.82 1.46
N MET A 111 6.54 -14.72 1.98
CA MET A 111 6.47 -13.39 1.36
C MET A 111 7.87 -12.84 1.11
N LYS A 112 8.11 -12.37 -0.11
CA LYS A 112 9.31 -11.62 -0.47
C LYS A 112 8.88 -10.26 -1.00
N ALA A 113 9.49 -9.19 -0.51
CA ALA A 113 9.18 -7.84 -0.92
C ALA A 113 10.47 -7.05 -1.18
N VAL A 114 10.53 -6.38 -2.33
CA VAL A 114 11.71 -5.65 -2.80
C VAL A 114 11.29 -4.24 -3.20
N VAL A 115 12.00 -3.25 -2.67
CA VAL A 115 11.77 -1.84 -2.96
C VAL A 115 12.90 -1.29 -3.84
N GLN A 116 12.55 -0.57 -4.90
CA GLN A 116 13.50 0.11 -5.77
C GLN A 116 13.04 1.55 -6.07
N PRO A 117 13.85 2.58 -5.80
CA PRO A 117 15.14 2.53 -5.11
C PRO A 117 15.00 2.26 -3.60
N THR A 118 16.02 1.68 -2.97
CA THR A 118 16.04 1.43 -1.51
C THR A 118 16.29 2.70 -0.69
N THR A 119 16.65 3.81 -1.34
CA THR A 119 16.87 5.12 -0.72
C THR A 119 16.22 6.18 -1.60
N VAL A 120 15.53 7.13 -0.99
CA VAL A 120 14.93 8.29 -1.66
C VAL A 120 15.42 9.59 -1.00
N SER A 121 15.60 10.63 -1.80
CA SER A 121 16.12 11.92 -1.36
C SER A 121 15.16 13.03 -1.77
N PHE A 122 14.97 13.98 -0.88
CA PHE A 122 14.05 15.11 -1.02
C PHE A 122 14.81 16.40 -0.80
N MET A 123 14.65 17.36 -1.72
CA MET A 123 15.35 18.66 -1.68
C MET A 123 14.71 19.64 -0.68
N GLY A 124 13.50 19.35 -0.22
CA GLY A 124 12.72 20.21 0.68
C GLY A 124 11.24 19.92 0.56
N LYS A 125 10.42 20.83 1.09
CA LYS A 125 8.97 20.71 1.06
C LYS A 125 8.45 20.55 -0.37
N TYR A 126 7.48 19.66 -0.54
CA TYR A 126 6.80 19.33 -1.79
C TYR A 126 7.66 18.68 -2.88
N SER A 127 8.93 18.37 -2.60
CA SER A 127 9.69 17.49 -3.48
C SER A 127 9.11 16.07 -3.44
N LYS A 128 9.13 15.40 -4.60
CA LYS A 128 8.55 14.07 -4.80
C LYS A 128 9.63 13.06 -5.14
N ALA A 129 9.43 11.82 -4.70
CA ALA A 129 10.25 10.68 -5.10
C ALA A 129 9.35 9.48 -5.39
N GLU A 130 9.65 8.77 -6.47
CA GLU A 130 8.91 7.56 -6.85
C GLU A 130 9.68 6.31 -6.40
N PHE A 131 8.94 5.26 -6.06
CA PHE A 131 9.50 3.93 -5.86
C PHE A 131 8.54 2.85 -6.37
N ASN A 132 9.11 1.70 -6.70
CA ASN A 132 8.39 0.48 -6.97
C ASN A 132 8.58 -0.50 -5.82
N LEU A 133 7.50 -1.11 -5.35
CA LEU A 133 7.51 -2.25 -4.44
C LEU A 133 7.03 -3.47 -5.22
N THR A 134 7.90 -4.46 -5.39
CA THR A 134 7.54 -5.77 -5.94
C THR A 134 7.38 -6.75 -4.80
N VAL A 135 6.21 -7.39 -4.70
CA VAL A 135 5.87 -8.39 -3.70
C VAL A 135 5.59 -9.72 -4.39
N GLU A 136 6.30 -10.75 -3.97
CA GLU A 136 6.12 -12.14 -4.38
C GLU A 136 5.55 -12.92 -3.17
N ILE A 137 4.46 -13.66 -3.40
CA ILE A 137 3.87 -14.56 -2.42
C ILE A 137 4.07 -15.99 -2.89
N ASN A 138 4.47 -16.86 -1.98
CA ASN A 138 4.50 -18.30 -2.15
C ASN A 138 4.01 -18.99 -0.89
N LEU A 139 2.75 -19.41 -0.90
CA LEU A 139 2.09 -20.09 0.23
C LEU A 139 2.55 -21.55 0.41
N GLU A 140 3.30 -22.12 -0.53
CA GLU A 140 3.79 -23.50 -0.44
C GLU A 140 4.98 -23.63 0.52
N VAL A 141 5.59 -22.50 0.90
CA VAL A 141 6.75 -22.44 1.81
C VAL A 141 6.33 -22.55 3.29
N ASP A 142 5.08 -22.23 3.62
CA ASP A 142 4.53 -22.38 4.98
C ASP A 142 3.60 -23.60 5.05
N SER A 143 4.11 -24.70 5.60
CA SER A 143 3.31 -25.88 5.97
C SER A 143 2.63 -25.75 7.34
N VAL A 144 2.68 -24.56 7.94
CA VAL A 144 1.91 -24.20 9.14
C VAL A 144 0.69 -23.42 8.65
N GLY A 145 -0.40 -24.14 8.39
CA GLY A 145 -1.68 -23.50 8.12
C GLY A 145 -2.03 -22.57 9.29
N PRO A 146 -2.57 -21.37 9.03
CA PRO A 146 -2.97 -20.49 10.11
C PRO A 146 -4.01 -21.19 10.99
N GLU A 147 -3.92 -21.03 12.32
CA GLU A 147 -5.00 -21.37 13.26
C GLU A 147 -6.27 -20.50 13.05
N SER A 148 -6.28 -19.67 12.00
CA SER A 148 -7.34 -18.74 11.61
C SER A 148 -7.89 -19.08 10.23
N ASP A 149 -9.17 -18.75 10.00
CA ASP A 149 -9.83 -18.88 8.69
C ASP A 149 -9.19 -18.01 7.57
N TYR A 150 -8.24 -17.15 7.92
CA TYR A 150 -7.50 -16.30 6.99
C TYR A 150 -6.22 -16.99 6.51
N SER A 151 -6.17 -17.28 5.20
CA SER A 151 -5.09 -17.96 4.50
C SER A 151 -4.09 -17.00 3.84
N GLY A 152 -3.79 -15.87 4.50
CA GLY A 152 -2.85 -14.86 4.01
C GLY A 152 -1.78 -14.48 5.03
N ASN A 153 -0.74 -13.79 4.55
CA ASN A 153 0.39 -13.32 5.36
C ASN A 153 0.46 -11.78 5.29
N TYR A 154 1.12 -11.16 6.25
CA TYR A 154 1.29 -9.69 6.27
C TYR A 154 2.70 -9.29 6.69
N GLY A 155 3.11 -8.10 6.25
CA GLY A 155 4.39 -7.48 6.58
C GLY A 155 4.31 -5.97 6.44
N PHE A 156 5.46 -5.29 6.47
CA PHE A 156 5.50 -3.83 6.47
C PHE A 156 6.67 -3.28 5.64
N LEU A 157 6.40 -2.19 4.93
CA LEU A 157 7.42 -1.30 4.38
C LEU A 157 7.52 -0.07 5.28
N SER A 158 8.72 0.22 5.78
CA SER A 158 9.00 1.42 6.56
C SER A 158 10.09 2.26 5.90
N TRP A 159 9.82 3.55 5.74
CA TRP A 159 10.82 4.55 5.35
C TRP A 159 11.37 5.23 6.60
N TYR A 160 12.63 4.98 6.90
CA TYR A 160 13.35 5.57 8.03
C TYR A 160 14.12 6.80 7.59
N GLU A 161 13.87 7.94 8.23
CA GLU A 161 14.62 9.17 8.00
C GLU A 161 16.08 9.01 8.45
N VAL A 162 17.03 9.28 7.57
CA VAL A 162 18.46 9.22 7.88
C VAL A 162 18.80 10.41 8.80
N ASN A 163 19.40 10.11 9.96
CA ASN A 163 19.73 11.09 11.02
C ASN A 163 18.50 11.83 11.59
N GLY A 164 17.30 11.30 11.40
CA GLY A 164 16.05 11.84 11.93
C GLY A 164 15.29 10.84 12.77
N THR A 165 14.07 11.22 13.16
CA THR A 165 13.19 10.37 14.00
C THR A 165 11.93 9.94 13.27
N ARG A 166 11.69 10.44 12.06
CA ARG A 166 10.47 10.13 11.30
C ARG A 166 10.54 8.73 10.71
N VAL A 167 9.41 8.03 10.79
CA VAL A 167 9.22 6.70 10.21
C VAL A 167 7.87 6.65 9.55
N VAL A 168 7.84 6.39 8.24
CA VAL A 168 6.61 6.26 7.46
C VAL A 168 6.40 4.80 7.12
N ARG A 169 5.40 4.19 7.76
CA ARG A 169 5.14 2.75 7.71
C ARG A 169 3.86 2.44 6.94
N SER A 170 3.93 1.50 6.01
CA SER A 170 2.83 1.03 5.18
C SER A 170 2.67 -0.50 5.33
N PRO A 171 1.47 -1.01 5.64
CA PRO A 171 1.23 -2.45 5.70
C PRO A 171 1.23 -3.08 4.30
N ILE A 172 1.74 -4.31 4.23
CA ILE A 172 1.69 -5.20 3.08
C ILE A 172 0.87 -6.41 3.50
N VAL A 173 -0.17 -6.76 2.73
CA VAL A 173 -1.08 -7.85 3.05
C VAL A 173 -1.26 -8.73 1.83
N SER A 174 -1.27 -10.05 1.99
CA SER A 174 -1.69 -10.99 0.95
C SER A 174 -3.00 -11.66 1.32
N GLY A 175 -3.89 -11.95 0.37
CA GLY A 175 -5.15 -12.64 0.67
C GLY A 175 -5.65 -13.46 -0.49
N ILE A 176 -6.36 -14.54 -0.23
CA ILE A 176 -6.94 -15.39 -1.27
C ILE A 176 -8.31 -14.84 -1.66
N ALA A 177 -8.52 -14.65 -2.97
CA ALA A 177 -9.86 -14.40 -3.49
C ALA A 177 -10.66 -15.71 -3.47
N SER A 178 -11.65 -15.80 -2.58
CA SER A 178 -12.65 -16.87 -2.68
C SER A 178 -13.54 -16.63 -3.90
N ALA A 179 -13.92 -17.70 -4.60
CA ALA A 179 -14.88 -17.60 -5.70
C ALA A 179 -16.21 -17.07 -5.14
N ARG A 180 -16.78 -16.04 -5.77
CA ARG A 180 -18.24 -15.82 -5.63
C ARG A 180 -18.88 -17.07 -6.24
N ASN A 181 -19.57 -17.86 -5.41
CA ASN A 181 -20.51 -18.83 -5.95
C ASN A 181 -21.54 -18.04 -6.78
N PRO A 182 -21.74 -18.38 -8.07
CA PRO A 182 -22.69 -17.72 -8.94
C PRO A 182 -24.13 -17.83 -8.42
#